data_AF-A0A699VQV1-F1
#
_entry.id   AF-A0A699VQV1-F1
#
_cell.length_a   1.000
_cell.length_b   1.000
_cell.length_c   1.000
_cell.angle_alpha   90.00
_cell.angle_beta   90.00
_cell.angle_gamma   90.00
#
_symmetry.space_group_name_H-M   'P 1'
#
loop_
_entity.id
_entity.type
_entity.pdbx_description
1 polymer ?
#
loop_
_entity_poly.entity_id
_entity_poly.type
_entity_poly.pdbx_seq_one_letter_code
_entity_poly.pdbx_strand_id
1 'polypeptide(L)'
;FEESFALVARIESIRIFIVNATSKNITINQMDVKTTFLNGKLKEKVYVSQPEGFVDPDHQTHVYCLKKALYGLKQAPRAWYDTLSWFLLDKFSKGAVDLTLFTQKAGKHILLV
;
A
#
# COMPACT_ATOMS: atom_id res chain seq x y z
N PHE A 1 8.70 7.86 -16.87
CA PHE A 1 7.91 7.04 -15.93
C PHE A 1 7.31 5.88 -16.71
N GLU A 2 8.09 4.82 -16.93
CA GLU A 2 7.74 3.67 -17.79
C GLU A 2 7.11 2.50 -17.01
N GLU A 3 7.22 2.47 -15.69
CA GLU A 3 6.77 1.32 -14.89
C GLU A 3 5.49 1.62 -14.13
N SER A 4 4.43 0.86 -14.43
CA SER A 4 3.25 0.74 -13.58
C SER A 4 3.56 -0.23 -12.45
N PHE A 5 3.50 0.24 -11.20
CA PHE A 5 3.77 -0.58 -10.03
C PHE A 5 2.45 -1.12 -9.47
N ALA A 6 2.04 -2.30 -9.89
CA ALA A 6 0.89 -3.00 -9.32
C ALA A 6 1.39 -4.09 -8.39
N LEU A 7 1.51 -3.77 -7.10
CA LEU A 7 1.87 -4.75 -6.09
C LEU A 7 0.63 -5.53 -5.66
N VAL A 8 0.46 -6.69 -6.28
CA VAL A 8 -0.54 -7.68 -5.91
C VAL A 8 0.22 -8.91 -5.42
N ALA A 9 -0.21 -9.47 -4.30
CA ALA A 9 0.33 -10.73 -3.82
C ALA A 9 0.17 -11.82 -4.87
N ARG A 10 1.21 -12.63 -5.04
CA ARG A 10 1.19 -13.71 -6.02
C ARG A 10 0.11 -14.72 -5.62
N ILE A 11 -0.66 -15.19 -6.59
CA ILE A 11 -1.75 -16.13 -6.32
C ILE A 11 -1.22 -17.44 -5.71
N GLU A 12 0.01 -17.84 -6.06
CA GLU A 12 0.70 -18.97 -5.48
C GLU A 12 0.99 -18.76 -4.00
N SER A 13 1.45 -17.56 -3.60
CA SER A 13 1.67 -17.19 -2.20
C SER A 13 0.38 -17.27 -1.39
N ILE A 14 -0.72 -16.72 -1.94
CA ILE A 14 -2.05 -16.76 -1.32
C ILE A 14 -2.52 -18.21 -1.13
N ARG A 15 -2.38 -19.06 -2.17
CA ARG A 15 -2.78 -20.48 -2.10
C ARG A 15 -1.98 -21.24 -1.04
N ILE A 16 -0.66 -21.09 -1.02
CA ILE A 16 0.21 -21.74 -0.02
C ILE A 16 -0.16 -21.29 1.39
N PHE A 17 -0.43 -19.99 1.56
CA PHE A 17 -0.87 -19.45 2.85
C PHE A 17 -2.17 -20.10 3.32
N ILE A 18 -3.20 -20.13 2.46
CA ILE A 18 -4.49 -20.73 2.80
C ILE A 18 -4.34 -22.22 3.12
N VAL A 19 -3.60 -22.99 2.29
CA VAL A 19 -3.38 -24.42 2.54
C VAL A 19 -2.67 -24.67 3.87
N ASN A 20 -1.63 -23.90 4.19
CA ASN A 20 -0.91 -24.02 5.45
C ASN A 20 -1.76 -23.60 6.67
N ALA A 21 -2.61 -22.58 6.53
CA ALA A 21 -3.52 -22.18 7.59
C ALA A 21 -4.55 -23.28 7.86
N THR A 22 -5.18 -23.81 6.82
CA THR A 22 -6.15 -24.92 6.93
C THR A 22 -5.52 -26.17 7.53
N SER A 23 -4.32 -26.58 7.10
CA SER A 23 -3.67 -27.79 7.62
C SER A 23 -3.27 -27.68 9.09
N LYS A 24 -3.11 -26.47 9.62
CA LYS A 24 -2.75 -26.19 11.02
C LYS A 24 -3.92 -25.68 11.86
N ASN A 25 -5.13 -25.68 11.30
CA ASN A 25 -6.33 -25.13 11.95
C ASN A 25 -6.14 -23.68 12.45
N ILE A 26 -5.45 -22.85 11.67
CA ILE A 26 -5.20 -21.43 11.95
C ILE A 26 -6.34 -20.60 11.35
N THR A 27 -6.94 -19.71 12.14
CA THR A 27 -7.92 -18.73 11.65
C THR A 27 -7.24 -17.63 10.84
N ILE A 28 -7.75 -17.38 9.63
CA ILE A 28 -7.31 -16.26 8.79
C ILE A 28 -8.22 -15.06 9.07
N ASN A 29 -7.62 -13.91 9.35
CA ASN A 29 -8.33 -12.63 9.45
C ASN A 29 -8.03 -11.78 8.22
N GLN A 30 -9.05 -11.16 7.64
CA GLN A 30 -8.90 -10.23 6.53
C GLN A 30 -9.20 -8.80 7.01
N MET A 31 -8.36 -7.85 6.60
CA MET A 31 -8.58 -6.43 6.84
C MET A 31 -8.48 -5.68 5.51
N ASP A 32 -9.46 -4.82 5.25
CA ASP A 32 -9.39 -3.84 4.17
C ASP A 32 -9.04 -2.47 4.76
N VAL A 33 -8.04 -1.82 4.20
CA VAL A 33 -7.59 -0.51 4.66
C VAL A 33 -8.35 0.55 3.88
N LYS A 34 -9.12 1.40 4.57
CA LYS A 34 -9.83 2.50 3.93
C LYS A 34 -8.85 3.58 3.48
N THR A 35 -9.09 4.14 2.29
CA THR A 35 -8.34 5.30 1.76
C THR A 35 -6.81 5.10 1.75
N THR A 36 -6.32 3.89 1.47
CA THR A 36 -4.89 3.51 1.48
C THR A 36 -3.96 4.52 0.82
N PHE A 37 -4.33 5.01 -0.36
CA PHE A 37 -3.48 5.95 -1.09
C PHE A 37 -3.27 7.28 -0.36
N LEU A 38 -4.25 7.77 0.40
CA LEU A 38 -4.10 9.00 1.20
C LEU A 38 -3.07 8.85 2.33
N ASN A 39 -2.74 7.62 2.70
CA ASN A 39 -1.65 7.36 3.65
C ASN A 39 -0.27 7.42 2.97
N GLY A 40 -0.20 7.09 1.68
CA GLY A 40 1.02 7.07 0.88
C GLY A 40 1.68 8.44 0.74
N LYS A 41 2.98 8.52 1.05
CA LYS A 41 3.79 9.73 0.85
C LYS A 41 4.34 9.77 -0.58
N LEU A 42 4.09 10.86 -1.29
CA LEU A 42 4.66 11.09 -2.62
C LEU A 42 6.13 11.47 -2.50
N LYS A 43 6.99 10.87 -3.33
CA LYS A 43 8.42 11.23 -3.44
C LYS A 43 8.62 12.44 -4.34
N GLU A 44 7.90 12.52 -5.44
CA GLU A 44 7.89 13.70 -6.31
C GLU A 44 6.83 14.74 -5.91
N LYS A 45 7.03 15.98 -6.37
CA LYS A 45 6.00 17.02 -6.32
C LYS A 45 5.02 16.78 -7.45
N VAL A 46 3.76 16.54 -7.10
CA VAL A 46 2.65 16.40 -8.04
C VAL A 46 1.72 17.57 -7.83
N TYR A 47 1.34 18.24 -8.92
CA TYR A 47 0.35 19.31 -8.90
C TYR A 47 -0.90 18.85 -9.63
N VAL A 48 -2.05 19.32 -9.17
CA VAL A 48 -3.35 19.09 -9.81
C VAL A 48 -4.05 20.43 -9.99
N SER A 49 -4.83 20.55 -11.06
CA SER A 49 -5.73 21.68 -11.23
C SER A 49 -6.70 21.78 -10.06
N GLN A 50 -7.15 22.99 -9.77
CA GLN A 50 -8.16 23.23 -8.75
C GLN A 50 -9.46 22.51 -9.17
N PRO A 51 -10.01 21.63 -8.32
CA PRO A 51 -11.25 20.94 -8.64
C PRO A 51 -12.41 21.93 -8.62
N GLU A 52 -13.44 21.60 -9.40
CA GLU A 52 -14.68 22.36 -9.43
C GLU A 52 -15.25 22.51 -8.00
N GLY A 53 -15.67 23.72 -7.64
CA GLY A 53 -16.15 24.05 -6.29
C GLY A 53 -15.06 24.34 -5.26
N PHE A 54 -13.77 24.19 -5.60
CA PHE A 54 -12.63 24.51 -4.72
C PHE A 54 -11.67 25.54 -5.33
N VAL A 55 -12.06 26.21 -6.42
CA VAL A 55 -11.23 27.25 -7.03
C VAL A 55 -11.12 28.45 -6.08
N ASP A 56 -9.89 28.86 -5.79
CA ASP A 56 -9.57 30.08 -5.06
C ASP A 56 -9.98 31.31 -5.91
N PRO A 57 -10.90 32.17 -5.43
CA PRO A 57 -11.35 33.35 -6.17
C PRO A 57 -10.23 34.34 -6.49
N ASP A 58 -9.27 34.48 -5.57
CA ASP A 58 -8.14 35.41 -5.68
C ASP A 58 -6.99 34.81 -6.50
N HIS A 59 -6.94 33.48 -6.62
CA HIS A 59 -5.86 32.75 -7.29
C HIS A 59 -6.36 31.70 -8.28
N GLN A 60 -7.21 32.11 -9.23
CA GLN A 60 -7.88 31.19 -10.17
C GLN A 60 -6.93 30.36 -11.05
N THR A 61 -5.72 30.85 -11.31
CA THR A 61 -4.72 30.15 -12.15
C THR A 61 -3.78 29.24 -11.35
N HIS A 62 -3.89 29.21 -10.02
CA HIS A 62 -3.06 28.36 -9.19
C HIS A 62 -3.42 26.87 -9.33
N VAL A 63 -2.49 26.03 -8.91
CA VAL A 63 -2.62 24.57 -8.85
C VAL A 63 -2.33 24.09 -7.44
N TYR A 64 -2.95 22.98 -7.04
CA TYR A 64 -2.70 22.39 -5.73
C TYR A 64 -1.54 21.41 -5.77
N CYS A 65 -0.62 21.56 -4.83
CA CYS A 65 0.45 20.60 -4.60
C CYS A 65 -0.05 19.46 -3.71
N LEU A 66 0.00 18.23 -4.21
CA LEU A 66 -0.41 17.06 -3.47
C LEU A 66 0.62 16.69 -2.40
N LYS A 67 0.17 16.66 -1.14
CA LYS A 67 0.98 16.18 0.00
C LYS A 67 0.95 14.65 0.17
N LYS A 68 -0.08 14.01 -0.39
CA LYS A 68 -0.39 12.58 -0.27
C LYS A 68 -0.76 12.01 -1.63
N ALA A 69 -0.56 10.72 -1.81
CA ALA A 69 -0.97 10.06 -3.03
C ALA A 69 -2.50 10.04 -3.16
N LEU A 70 -3.00 10.26 -4.38
CA LEU A 70 -4.42 10.19 -4.71
C LEU A 70 -4.69 9.01 -5.64
N TYR A 71 -5.93 8.55 -5.64
CA TYR A 71 -6.40 7.59 -6.64
C TYR A 71 -6.19 8.13 -8.06
N GLY A 72 -5.86 7.25 -9.00
CA GLY A 72 -5.59 7.62 -10.40
C GLY A 72 -4.14 8.08 -10.67
N LEU A 73 -3.35 8.40 -9.64
CA LEU A 73 -1.91 8.60 -9.83
C LEU A 73 -1.22 7.27 -10.09
N LYS A 74 -0.41 7.20 -11.15
CA LYS A 74 0.35 5.98 -11.53
C LYS A 74 1.28 5.49 -10.41
N GLN A 75 1.79 6.40 -9.60
CA GLN A 75 2.69 6.15 -8.48
C GLN A 75 1.99 5.90 -7.14
N ALA A 76 0.67 6.10 -7.03
CA ALA A 76 -0.04 5.96 -5.75
C ALA A 76 0.10 4.57 -5.11
N PRO A 77 0.00 3.45 -5.85
CA PRO A 77 0.21 2.13 -5.28
C PRO A 77 1.62 1.97 -4.68
N ARG A 78 2.65 2.49 -5.36
CA ARG A 78 4.04 2.46 -4.86
C ARG A 78 4.22 3.33 -3.62
N ALA A 79 3.68 4.54 -3.63
CA ALA A 79 3.74 5.46 -2.47
C ALA A 79 3.08 4.86 -1.23
N TRP A 80 1.94 4.17 -1.42
CA TRP A 80 1.28 3.43 -0.34
C TRP A 80 2.15 2.28 0.16
N TYR A 81 2.64 1.43 -0.74
CA TYR A 81 3.45 0.28 -0.34
C TYR A 81 4.75 0.67 0.37
N ASP A 82 5.47 1.67 -0.13
CA ASP A 82 6.70 2.14 0.52
C ASP A 82 6.41 2.61 1.95
N THR A 83 5.27 3.28 2.16
CA THR A 83 4.82 3.75 3.48
C THR A 83 4.46 2.58 4.39
N LEU A 84 3.68 1.62 3.88
CA LEU A 84 3.26 0.43 4.63
C LEU A 84 4.46 -0.46 4.97
N SER A 85 5.32 -0.74 4.00
CA SER A 85 6.53 -1.53 4.16
C SER A 85 7.44 -0.91 5.21
N TRP A 86 7.66 0.42 5.16
CA TRP A 86 8.45 1.10 6.18
C TRP A 86 7.87 0.91 7.59
N PHE A 87 6.54 1.01 7.73
CA PHE A 87 5.86 0.81 9.01
C PHE A 87 5.95 -0.63 9.52
N LEU A 88 5.78 -1.63 8.64
CA LEU A 88 5.80 -3.04 9.02
C LEU A 88 7.21 -3.55 9.35
N LEU A 89 8.25 -3.00 8.74
CA LEU A 89 9.64 -3.46 8.93
C LEU A 89 10.16 -3.31 10.36
N ASP A 90 9.49 -2.55 11.23
CA ASP A 90 9.80 -2.49 12.67
C ASP A 90 9.58 -3.84 13.37
N LYS A 91 8.58 -4.61 12.93
CA LYS A 91 8.11 -5.83 13.62
C LYS A 91 8.04 -7.06 12.74
N PHE A 92 8.04 -6.86 11.43
CA PHE A 92 7.88 -7.90 10.43
C PHE A 92 9.13 -7.98 9.54
N SER A 93 9.39 -9.19 9.06
CA SER A 93 10.37 -9.47 8.02
C SER A 93 9.66 -9.60 6.68
N LYS A 94 10.20 -8.91 5.68
CA LYS A 94 9.72 -8.94 4.30
C LYS A 94 10.07 -10.27 3.63
N GLY A 95 9.14 -10.84 2.87
CA GLY A 95 9.35 -12.05 2.10
C GLY A 95 10.43 -11.88 1.01
N ALA A 96 11.25 -12.91 0.81
CA ALA A 96 12.30 -12.90 -0.23
C ALA A 96 11.76 -13.22 -1.64
N VAL A 97 10.72 -14.06 -1.72
CA VAL A 97 10.13 -14.52 -2.99
C VAL A 97 8.95 -13.66 -3.41
N ASP A 98 8.11 -13.27 -2.45
CA ASP A 98 6.99 -12.37 -2.66
C ASP A 98 7.19 -11.14 -1.77
N LEU A 99 7.50 -10.01 -2.41
CA LEU A 99 7.79 -8.76 -1.71
C LEU A 99 6.55 -8.15 -1.06
N THR A 100 5.34 -8.59 -1.42
CA THR A 100 4.10 -8.11 -0.81
C THR A 100 3.77 -8.81 0.51
N LEU A 101 4.48 -9.91 0.81
CA LEU A 101 4.27 -10.72 2.00
C LEU A 101 5.18 -10.26 3.15
N PHE A 102 4.62 -10.07 4.32
CA PHE A 102 5.33 -9.76 5.55
C PHE A 102 5.07 -10.86 6.58
N THR A 103 6.12 -11.26 7.30
CA THR A 103 6.04 -12.31 8.31
C THR A 103 6.58 -11.83 9.64
N GLN A 104 5.89 -12.15 10.72
CA GLN A 104 6.42 -12.00 12.08
C GLN A 104 6.33 -13.35 12.79
N LYS A 105 7.44 -13.76 13.41
CA LYS A 105 7.47 -14.95 14.27
C LYS A 105 7.24 -14.54 15.72
N ALA A 106 6.19 -15.08 16.34
CA ALA A 106 5.91 -14.94 17.76
C ALA A 106 5.89 -16.35 18.39
N GLY A 107 7.06 -16.82 18.84
CA GLY A 107 7.23 -18.20 19.31
C GLY A 107 6.94 -19.22 18.20
N LYS A 108 5.90 -20.04 18.39
CA LYS A 108 5.44 -21.03 17.39
C LYS A 108 4.46 -20.45 16.37
N HIS A 109 3.97 -19.23 16.58
CA HIS A 109 2.99 -18.59 15.71
C HIS A 109 3.68 -17.73 14.65
N ILE A 110 3.13 -17.75 13.44
CA ILE A 110 3.56 -16.88 12.34
C ILE A 110 2.38 -15.99 12.00
N LEU A 111 2.57 -14.68 12.12
CA LEU A 111 1.64 -13.70 11.58
C LEU A 111 2.09 -13.35 10.16
N LEU A 112 1.17 -13.44 9.22
CA LEU A 112 1.35 -13.13 7.80
C LEU A 112 0.46 -11.93 7.46
N VAL A 113 1.06 -10.90 6.88
CA VAL A 113 0.40 -9.66 6.44
C VAL A 113 0.71 -9.46 4.96
#